data_AF-A0A3M2A1Q9-F1
#
_entry.id   AF-A0A3M2A1Q9-F1
#
_cell.length_a   1.000
_cell.length_b   1.000
_cell.length_c   1.000
_cell.angle_alpha   90.00
_cell.angle_beta   90.00
_cell.angle_gamma   90.00
#
_symmetry.space_group_name_H-M   'P 1'
#
loop_
_entity.id
_entity.type
_entity.pdbx_description
1 polymer ?
#
loop_
_entity_poly.entity_id
_entity_poly.type
_entity_poly.pdbx_seq_one_letter_code
_entity_poly.pdbx_strand_id
1 'polypeptide(L)'
;MAEFEKMWLWAYAENPDSPKPPRPDDENLEPPPDPADESLNCENGWLDGCGIRLYYYGQAQPARAGADIRVTLPASYRHRVDITTEDNSFDDDYLDRGNVCVENANQSALNITTESGLVYVIGSRDLTPGPLCSADQIAQCENFEKDGQPAAWDPTCPCQAFGSMNLSTFDSGAANMTIDVPGDLWASMNLQNEDSPEAAAMCTATIDPALNPVIDSGTADVPYKARGEINHPSDAAIDGGGFNIQMSSAQCSLIAFTEDPDDYVGKDNGLDQPTELRGNLEVCSGCIAGKTCADLLPWTN
;
A
#
# COMPACT_ATOMS: atom_id res chain seq x y z
N MET A 1 -16.78 27.33 5.05
CA MET A 1 -15.54 28.14 5.09
C MET A 1 -14.87 28.10 6.46
N ALA A 2 -15.57 28.34 7.58
CA ALA A 2 -15.00 28.28 8.94
C ALA A 2 -14.56 26.87 9.41
N GLU A 3 -14.98 25.81 8.72
CA GLU A 3 -14.73 24.41 9.13
C GLU A 3 -13.37 23.89 8.67
N PHE A 4 -12.86 24.39 7.53
CA PHE A 4 -11.52 24.09 7.02
C PHE A 4 -10.40 24.83 7.77
N GLU A 5 -10.74 25.84 8.58
CA GLU A 5 -9.78 26.58 9.42
C GLU A 5 -9.15 25.71 10.53
N LYS A 6 -9.69 24.50 10.75
CA LYS A 6 -9.20 23.52 11.73
C LYS A 6 -8.42 22.38 11.09
N MET A 7 -8.12 22.44 9.79
CA MET A 7 -7.24 21.48 9.12
C MET A 7 -5.85 22.10 8.98
N TRP A 8 -4.82 21.32 9.30
CA TRP A 8 -3.42 21.69 9.02
C TRP A 8 -2.74 20.56 8.26
N LEU A 9 -2.14 20.92 7.14
CA LEU A 9 -1.26 20.09 6.34
C LEU A 9 0.18 20.55 6.58
N TRP A 10 1.12 19.63 6.76
CA TRP A 10 2.55 19.96 6.81
C TRP A 10 3.42 18.83 6.28
N ALA A 11 4.62 19.18 5.82
CA ALA A 11 5.64 18.24 5.33
C ALA A 11 6.97 18.46 6.06
N TYR A 12 7.46 17.47 6.81
CA TYR A 12 8.64 17.64 7.66
C TYR A 12 9.50 16.37 7.75
N ALA A 13 10.81 16.56 7.87
CA ALA A 13 11.81 15.49 7.91
C ALA A 13 12.21 15.17 9.35
N GLU A 14 11.39 14.45 10.12
CA GLU A 14 11.82 13.89 11.42
C GLU A 14 10.84 12.83 11.98
N ASN A 15 11.31 12.13 13.03
CA ASN A 15 10.74 10.96 13.73
C ASN A 15 9.19 10.85 13.72
N PRO A 16 8.56 9.66 13.65
CA PRO A 16 7.09 9.50 13.62
C PRO A 16 6.35 10.22 14.77
N ASP A 17 7.03 10.46 15.88
CA ASP A 17 6.53 11.16 17.07
C ASP A 17 6.72 12.70 17.05
N SER A 18 7.27 13.28 15.98
CA SER A 18 7.60 14.70 15.86
C SER A 18 7.33 15.27 14.44
N PRO A 19 6.76 16.48 14.33
CA PRO A 19 6.12 17.22 15.40
C PRO A 19 4.84 16.50 15.87
N LYS A 20 4.56 16.61 17.17
CA LYS A 20 3.28 16.14 17.73
C LYS A 20 2.16 16.99 17.13
N PRO A 21 0.98 16.42 16.88
CA PRO A 21 -0.19 17.22 16.53
C PRO A 21 -0.42 18.29 17.61
N PRO A 22 -0.84 19.51 17.24
CA PRO A 22 -1.14 20.56 18.21
C PRO A 22 -2.16 20.04 19.22
N ARG A 23 -1.85 20.12 20.51
CA ARG A 23 -2.71 19.56 21.56
C ARG A 23 -3.73 20.61 22.04
N PRO A 24 -5.00 20.22 22.29
CA PRO A 24 -6.05 21.14 22.74
C PRO A 24 -5.84 21.76 24.13
N ASP A 25 -4.99 21.17 24.98
CA ASP A 25 -4.67 21.63 26.33
C ASP A 25 -3.44 22.54 26.38
N ASP A 26 -2.79 22.80 25.24
CA ASP A 26 -1.72 23.78 25.16
C ASP A 26 -2.34 25.17 25.00
N GLU A 27 -2.45 25.91 26.10
CA GLU A 27 -2.90 27.31 26.11
C GLU A 27 -1.99 28.21 25.26
N ASN A 28 -0.79 27.73 24.95
CA ASN A 28 -0.03 28.16 23.80
C ASN A 28 -0.35 27.17 22.68
N LEU A 29 -1.26 27.52 21.77
CA LEU A 29 -1.17 27.00 20.41
C LEU A 29 0.21 27.42 19.91
N GLU A 30 1.27 26.67 20.23
CA GLU A 30 2.46 26.73 19.43
C GLU A 30 1.94 26.35 18.05
N PRO A 31 2.01 27.29 17.08
CA PRO A 31 1.70 26.92 15.71
C PRO A 31 2.53 25.67 15.37
N PRO A 32 2.10 24.84 14.40
CA PRO A 32 2.98 23.77 13.88
C PRO A 32 4.40 24.32 13.80
N PRO A 33 5.42 23.54 14.23
CA PRO A 33 6.78 24.03 14.47
C PRO A 33 7.16 25.02 13.38
N ASP A 34 7.61 26.20 13.80
CA ASP A 34 7.86 27.33 12.91
C ASP A 34 8.51 26.82 11.60
N PRO A 35 7.89 27.04 10.43
CA PRO A 35 8.47 26.65 9.13
C PRO A 35 9.87 27.25 8.87
N ALA A 36 10.37 28.08 9.80
CA ALA A 36 11.71 28.65 9.82
C ALA A 36 12.86 27.66 10.08
N ASP A 37 12.65 26.41 10.53
CA ASP A 37 13.71 25.40 10.40
C ASP A 37 13.71 24.83 8.98
N GLU A 38 14.24 25.63 8.05
CA GLU A 38 14.42 25.28 6.64
C GLU A 38 15.19 23.95 6.46
N SER A 39 15.95 23.50 7.47
CA SER A 39 16.73 22.27 7.38
C SER A 39 15.90 20.99 7.51
N LEU A 40 14.65 21.10 7.94
CA LEU A 40 13.71 20.00 8.14
C LEU A 40 12.43 20.17 7.30
N ASN A 41 12.28 21.31 6.62
CA ASN A 41 11.15 21.58 5.73
C ASN A 41 11.28 20.81 4.40
N CYS A 42 10.32 19.92 4.15
CA CYS A 42 10.26 19.09 2.94
C CYS A 42 9.64 19.78 1.72
N GLU A 43 9.09 21.00 1.89
CA GLU A 43 8.40 21.75 0.82
C GLU A 43 9.39 22.28 -0.24
N ASN A 44 10.64 22.55 0.14
CA ASN A 44 11.68 23.06 -0.75
C ASN A 44 12.62 21.96 -1.29
N GLY A 45 12.37 20.70 -0.94
CA GLY A 45 13.15 19.54 -1.36
C GLY A 45 12.88 18.34 -0.45
N TRP A 46 12.72 17.15 -1.04
CA TRP A 46 12.48 15.93 -0.27
C TRP A 46 13.77 15.47 0.41
N LEU A 47 13.83 15.60 1.73
CA LEU A 47 14.89 15.11 2.60
C LEU A 47 14.61 13.66 3.04
N ASP A 48 15.65 12.99 3.56
CA ASP A 48 15.47 11.68 4.18
C ASP A 48 14.55 11.80 5.41
N GLY A 49 13.54 10.93 5.49
CA GLY A 49 12.55 10.94 6.58
C GLY A 49 11.43 11.97 6.45
N CYS A 50 11.28 12.62 5.29
CA CYS A 50 10.13 13.47 4.99
C CYS A 50 8.80 12.71 5.08
N GLY A 51 7.87 13.23 5.87
CA GLY A 51 6.48 12.78 5.93
C GLY A 51 5.51 13.94 5.68
N ILE A 52 4.43 13.68 4.94
CA ILE A 52 3.29 14.59 4.82
C ILE A 52 2.24 14.16 5.83
N ARG A 53 1.73 15.10 6.62
CA ARG A 53 0.71 14.84 7.64
C ARG A 53 -0.43 15.84 7.50
N LEU A 54 -1.64 15.33 7.65
CA LEU A 54 -2.85 16.14 7.76
C LEU A 54 -3.46 15.89 9.15
N TYR A 55 -3.76 16.97 9.86
CA TYR A 55 -4.45 16.90 11.15
C TYR A 55 -5.68 17.80 11.14
N TYR A 56 -6.76 17.31 11.75
CA TYR A 56 -7.97 18.07 12.00
C TYR A 56 -8.19 18.25 13.51
N TYR A 57 -8.41 19.49 13.95
CA TYR A 57 -8.72 19.81 15.35
C TYR A 57 -10.21 19.78 15.60
N GLY A 58 -10.68 18.70 16.21
CA GLY A 58 -12.06 18.54 16.66
C GLY A 58 -12.41 17.08 16.83
N GLN A 59 -13.36 16.78 17.71
CA GLN A 59 -13.85 15.40 17.90
C GLN A 59 -14.78 14.96 16.76
N ALA A 60 -15.45 15.91 16.11
CA ALA A 60 -16.31 15.67 14.96
C ALA A 60 -15.95 16.65 13.83
N GLN A 61 -15.92 16.13 12.60
CA GLN A 61 -15.87 16.96 11.39
C GLN A 61 -17.30 17.32 10.99
N PRO A 62 -17.71 18.60 11.11
CA PRO A 62 -19.09 19.02 10.81
C PRO A 62 -19.43 18.93 9.31
N ALA A 63 -18.43 19.01 8.44
CA ALA A 63 -18.51 18.66 7.03
C ALA A 63 -17.41 17.64 6.71
N ARG A 64 -17.79 16.46 6.21
CA ARG A 64 -16.90 15.34 5.90
C ARG A 64 -16.38 15.45 4.47
N ALA A 65 -15.63 16.50 4.17
CA ALA A 65 -14.83 16.48 2.96
C ALA A 65 -13.56 15.69 3.32
N GLY A 66 -13.49 14.41 2.94
CA GLY A 66 -12.30 13.59 3.16
C GLY A 66 -11.03 14.27 2.65
N ALA A 67 -9.88 13.76 3.08
CA ALA A 67 -8.60 14.29 2.65
C ALA A 67 -8.10 13.60 1.37
N ASP A 68 -8.01 14.34 0.27
CA ASP A 68 -7.29 13.89 -0.92
C ASP A 68 -5.83 14.37 -0.84
N ILE A 69 -4.92 13.45 -0.52
CA ILE A 69 -3.48 13.71 -0.45
C ILE A 69 -2.81 13.06 -1.66
N ARG A 70 -2.24 13.89 -2.53
CA ARG A 70 -1.50 13.45 -3.71
C ARG A 70 -0.01 13.74 -3.53
N VAL A 71 0.80 12.69 -3.59
CA VAL A 71 2.26 12.79 -3.47
C VAL A 71 2.90 12.31 -4.76
N THR A 72 3.75 13.14 -5.36
CA THR A 72 4.54 12.76 -6.54
C THR A 72 6.00 12.69 -6.16
N LEU A 73 6.57 11.50 -6.23
CA LEU A 73 8.01 11.28 -6.05
C LEU A 73 8.72 11.33 -7.41
N PRO A 74 10.03 11.68 -7.45
CA PRO A 74 10.80 11.61 -8.69
C PRO A 74 10.76 10.21 -9.30
N ALA A 75 10.69 10.11 -10.63
CA ALA A 75 10.64 8.82 -11.34
C ALA A 75 11.86 7.92 -11.07
N SER A 76 12.97 8.46 -10.58
CA SER A 76 14.19 7.75 -10.18
C SER A 76 14.21 7.34 -8.70
N TYR A 77 13.18 7.67 -7.92
CA TYR A 77 13.12 7.28 -6.51
C TYR A 77 12.97 5.76 -6.42
N ARG A 78 13.90 5.11 -5.73
CA ARG A 78 13.95 3.66 -5.54
C ARG A 78 13.98 3.25 -4.07
N HIS A 79 13.87 4.19 -3.15
CA HIS A 79 13.97 3.89 -1.73
C HIS A 79 12.62 3.47 -1.14
N ARG A 80 12.63 3.22 0.17
CA ARG A 80 11.46 2.80 0.92
C ARG A 80 10.38 3.89 0.94
N VAL A 81 9.13 3.49 0.74
CA VAL A 81 7.93 4.31 0.95
C VAL A 81 7.03 3.59 1.94
N ASP A 82 6.61 4.29 2.98
CA ASP A 82 5.63 3.83 3.95
C ASP A 82 4.38 4.72 3.87
N ILE A 83 3.22 4.11 3.70
CA ILE A 83 1.92 4.77 3.66
C ILE A 83 1.06 4.15 4.76
N THR A 84 0.57 4.99 5.66
CA THR A 84 -0.35 4.55 6.72
C THR A 84 -1.58 5.45 6.69
N THR A 85 -2.75 4.82 6.66
CA THR A 85 -4.04 5.51 6.74
C THR A 85 -4.82 4.99 7.94
N GLU A 86 -5.18 5.90 8.82
CA GLU A 86 -5.97 5.66 10.04
C GLU A 86 -7.13 6.66 10.05
N ASP A 87 -8.30 6.23 10.52
CA ASP A 87 -9.41 7.14 10.79
C ASP A 87 -9.58 7.37 12.30
N ASN A 88 -10.33 8.41 12.64
CA ASN A 88 -10.75 8.68 14.00
C ASN A 88 -11.85 7.70 14.42
N SER A 89 -11.79 7.23 15.66
CA SER A 89 -12.76 6.29 16.23
C SER A 89 -13.98 6.96 16.89
N PHE A 90 -14.18 8.27 16.69
CA PHE A 90 -15.22 9.03 17.41
C PHE A 90 -16.61 8.87 16.78
N ASP A 91 -16.66 8.58 15.48
CA ASP A 91 -17.87 8.28 14.72
C ASP A 91 -17.64 6.98 13.95
N ASP A 92 -17.92 5.87 14.61
CA ASP A 92 -17.68 4.49 14.15
C ASP A 92 -18.53 4.07 12.94
N ASP A 93 -19.45 4.92 12.50
CA ASP A 93 -20.40 4.66 11.43
C ASP A 93 -20.14 5.47 10.15
N TYR A 94 -19.16 6.37 10.14
CA TYR A 94 -18.64 7.01 8.93
C TYR A 94 -17.43 6.20 8.44
N LEU A 95 -17.64 5.36 7.42
CA LEU A 95 -16.73 4.27 7.08
C LEU A 95 -16.21 4.39 5.63
N ASP A 96 -15.56 5.50 5.28
CA ASP A 96 -14.66 5.51 4.12
C ASP A 96 -13.23 5.60 4.61
N ARG A 97 -12.70 4.40 4.89
CA ARG A 97 -11.41 4.23 5.52
C ARG A 97 -10.37 4.21 4.40
N GLY A 98 -9.45 5.17 4.43
CA GLY A 98 -8.09 5.05 3.91
C GLY A 98 -7.87 4.40 2.54
N ASN A 99 -8.59 4.85 1.50
CA ASN A 99 -8.28 4.42 0.13
C ASN A 99 -6.86 4.87 -0.26
N VAL A 100 -6.06 3.97 -0.81
CA VAL A 100 -4.69 4.24 -1.24
C VAL A 100 -4.52 3.80 -2.68
N CYS A 101 -3.91 4.65 -3.50
CA CYS A 101 -3.47 4.25 -4.81
C CYS A 101 -2.05 4.73 -5.10
N VAL A 102 -1.21 3.85 -5.65
CA VAL A 102 0.18 4.12 -6.01
C VAL A 102 0.39 3.78 -7.49
N GLU A 103 0.80 4.77 -8.28
CA GLU A 103 1.15 4.58 -9.69
C GLU A 103 2.65 4.44 -9.87
N ASN A 104 3.04 3.66 -10.88
CA ASN A 104 4.42 3.49 -11.30
C ASN A 104 5.36 3.10 -10.14
N ALA A 105 4.90 2.20 -9.27
CA ALA A 105 5.65 1.75 -8.10
C ALA A 105 6.97 1.08 -8.52
N ASN A 106 8.10 1.65 -8.10
CA ASN A 106 9.45 1.16 -8.40
C ASN A 106 10.36 1.20 -7.16
N GLN A 107 9.77 1.20 -5.97
CA GLN A 107 10.47 1.31 -4.70
C GLN A 107 11.17 -0.01 -4.33
N SER A 108 12.28 0.08 -3.59
CA SER A 108 12.92 -1.08 -2.95
C SER A 108 12.04 -1.69 -1.87
N ALA A 109 11.19 -0.88 -1.24
CA ALA A 109 10.20 -1.34 -0.28
C ALA A 109 8.99 -0.39 -0.36
N LEU A 110 7.81 -0.92 -0.61
CA LEU A 110 6.56 -0.20 -0.49
C LEU A 110 5.73 -0.88 0.59
N ASN A 111 5.48 -0.17 1.70
CA ASN A 111 4.63 -0.66 2.77
C ASN A 111 3.38 0.20 2.83
N ILE A 112 2.22 -0.44 2.76
CA ILE A 112 0.92 0.23 2.88
C ILE A 112 0.17 -0.46 4.02
N THR A 113 -0.24 0.32 5.02
CA THR A 113 -1.10 -0.17 6.10
C THR A 113 -2.34 0.71 6.17
N THR A 114 -3.51 0.10 6.01
CA THR A 114 -4.80 0.81 6.06
C THR A 114 -5.72 0.21 7.11
N GLU A 115 -6.65 0.99 7.65
CA GLU A 115 -7.68 0.44 8.52
C GLU A 115 -8.69 -0.40 7.74
N SER A 116 -9.20 0.07 6.61
CA SER A 116 -10.04 -0.68 5.67
C SER A 116 -9.99 0.07 4.33
N GLY A 117 -10.67 -0.39 3.28
CA GLY A 117 -10.83 0.39 2.04
C GLY A 117 -10.34 -0.32 0.78
N LEU A 118 -9.96 0.49 -0.21
CA LEU A 118 -9.39 0.09 -1.49
C LEU A 118 -7.90 0.42 -1.54
N VAL A 119 -7.08 -0.58 -1.88
CA VAL A 119 -5.64 -0.39 -2.13
C VAL A 119 -5.30 -0.84 -3.54
N TYR A 120 -4.78 0.07 -4.35
CA TYR A 120 -4.33 -0.23 -5.72
C TYR A 120 -2.85 0.11 -5.88
N VAL A 121 -2.05 -0.82 -6.38
CA VAL A 121 -0.65 -0.57 -6.72
C VAL A 121 -0.42 -0.95 -8.17
N ILE A 122 -0.06 0.03 -8.99
CA ILE A 122 0.36 -0.18 -10.37
C ILE A 122 1.89 -0.17 -10.38
N GLY A 123 2.48 -1.36 -10.45
CA GLY A 123 3.92 -1.55 -10.59
C GLY A 123 4.46 -0.85 -11.84
N SER A 124 5.67 -0.30 -11.71
CA SER A 124 6.43 0.23 -12.85
C SER A 124 6.68 -0.89 -13.86
N ARG A 125 6.64 -0.57 -15.16
CA ARG A 125 6.98 -1.55 -16.21
C ARG A 125 8.48 -1.91 -16.21
N ASP A 126 9.29 -1.08 -15.55
CA ASP A 126 10.72 -1.33 -15.32
C ASP A 126 10.97 -1.83 -13.89
N LEU A 127 9.96 -2.37 -13.19
CA LEU A 127 10.14 -2.97 -11.88
C LEU A 127 11.00 -4.24 -12.01
N THR A 128 12.02 -4.35 -11.17
CA THR A 128 12.97 -5.47 -11.20
C THR A 128 13.07 -6.15 -9.84
N PRO A 129 13.58 -7.39 -9.76
CA PRO A 129 13.78 -8.07 -8.48
C PRO A 129 14.67 -7.28 -7.49
N GLY A 130 15.62 -6.49 -7.99
CA GLY A 130 16.52 -5.67 -7.17
C GLY A 130 16.43 -4.17 -7.53
N PRO A 131 15.43 -3.41 -7.04
CA PRO A 131 15.16 -2.04 -7.48
C PRO A 131 16.30 -1.02 -7.24
N LEU A 132 17.24 -1.33 -6.34
CA LEU A 132 18.41 -0.49 -6.05
C LEU A 132 19.62 -0.79 -6.95
N CYS A 133 19.54 -1.82 -7.78
CA CYS A 133 20.60 -2.22 -8.67
C CYS A 133 20.44 -1.67 -10.08
N SER A 134 21.57 -1.47 -10.76
CA SER A 134 21.55 -1.22 -12.19
C SER A 134 21.17 -2.48 -12.97
N ALA A 135 20.68 -2.28 -14.20
CA ALA A 135 20.40 -3.39 -15.11
C ALA A 135 21.62 -4.29 -15.34
N ASP A 136 22.83 -3.72 -15.45
CA ASP A 136 24.07 -4.48 -15.62
C ASP A 136 24.38 -5.35 -14.39
N GLN A 137 24.10 -4.84 -13.18
CA GLN A 137 24.29 -5.60 -11.95
C GLN A 137 23.28 -6.75 -11.86
N ILE A 138 22.01 -6.50 -12.17
CA ILE A 138 20.97 -7.54 -12.19
C ILE A 138 21.31 -8.62 -13.24
N ALA A 139 21.73 -8.21 -14.44
CA ALA A 139 22.11 -9.13 -15.50
C ALA A 139 23.32 -10.01 -15.13
N GLN A 140 24.27 -9.50 -14.34
CA GLN A 140 25.37 -10.33 -13.79
C GLN A 140 24.84 -11.41 -12.85
N CYS A 141 23.78 -11.12 -12.11
CA CYS A 141 23.18 -12.06 -11.18
C CYS A 141 22.33 -13.11 -11.91
N GLU A 142 21.52 -12.69 -12.88
CA GLU A 142 20.62 -13.57 -13.63
C GLU A 142 21.36 -14.50 -14.60
N ASN A 143 22.43 -14.03 -15.24
CA ASN A 143 23.19 -14.80 -16.24
C ASN A 143 24.36 -15.57 -15.63
N PHE A 144 24.31 -15.86 -14.33
CA PHE A 144 25.36 -16.61 -13.66
C PHE A 144 25.38 -18.06 -14.13
N GLU A 145 26.57 -18.59 -14.43
CA GLU A 145 26.78 -19.99 -14.72
C GLU A 145 27.68 -20.64 -13.67
N LYS A 146 27.23 -21.77 -13.13
CA LYS A 146 28.03 -22.62 -12.24
C LYS A 146 28.32 -23.93 -12.94
N ASP A 147 29.60 -24.27 -13.08
CA ASP A 147 30.06 -25.50 -13.74
C ASP A 147 29.55 -25.66 -15.19
N GLY A 148 29.37 -24.53 -15.90
CA GLY A 148 28.88 -24.50 -17.29
C GLY A 148 27.39 -24.81 -17.43
N GLN A 149 26.63 -24.70 -16.35
CA GLN A 149 25.17 -24.74 -16.34
C GLN A 149 24.63 -23.41 -15.81
N PRO A 150 23.50 -22.91 -16.34
CA PRO A 150 22.79 -21.79 -15.74
C PRO A 150 22.56 -22.06 -14.25
N ALA A 151 22.97 -21.13 -13.41
CA ALA A 151 22.73 -21.15 -11.98
C ALA A 151 22.01 -19.86 -11.64
N ALA A 152 20.94 -19.95 -10.86
CA ALA A 152 20.24 -18.74 -10.49
C ALA A 152 21.08 -17.93 -9.51
N TRP A 153 21.09 -16.63 -9.78
CA TRP A 153 21.58 -15.58 -8.91
C TRP A 153 22.98 -15.83 -8.36
N ASP A 154 23.97 -15.18 -8.99
CA ASP A 154 25.37 -15.24 -8.53
C ASP A 154 25.43 -15.05 -6.99
N PRO A 155 25.99 -15.99 -6.20
CA PRO A 155 26.12 -15.81 -4.75
C PRO A 155 27.03 -14.62 -4.39
N THR A 156 27.83 -14.14 -5.34
CA THR A 156 28.65 -12.93 -5.24
C THR A 156 27.97 -11.70 -5.86
N CYS A 157 26.72 -11.84 -6.31
CA CYS A 157 25.88 -10.79 -6.85
C CYS A 157 25.87 -9.57 -5.90
N PRO A 158 26.14 -8.36 -6.41
CA PRO A 158 26.04 -7.14 -5.59
C PRO A 158 24.59 -6.81 -5.19
N CYS A 159 23.59 -7.41 -5.87
CA CYS A 159 22.16 -7.24 -5.63
C CYS A 159 21.61 -8.32 -4.68
N GLN A 160 22.10 -8.35 -3.45
CA GLN A 160 21.66 -9.34 -2.47
C GLN A 160 20.31 -9.02 -1.82
N ALA A 161 19.84 -7.77 -1.92
CA ALA A 161 18.56 -7.34 -1.38
C ALA A 161 17.50 -7.28 -2.49
N PHE A 162 16.50 -8.14 -2.40
CA PHE A 162 15.32 -8.05 -3.25
C PHE A 162 14.40 -6.91 -2.80
N GLY A 163 13.64 -6.39 -3.75
CA GLY A 163 12.58 -5.42 -3.46
C GLY A 163 11.38 -6.06 -2.77
N SER A 164 10.51 -5.24 -2.18
CA SER A 164 9.27 -5.73 -1.57
C SER A 164 8.08 -4.78 -1.70
N MET A 165 6.88 -5.36 -1.72
CA MET A 165 5.59 -4.68 -1.55
C MET A 165 4.82 -5.40 -0.45
N ASN A 166 4.56 -4.72 0.65
CA ASN A 166 3.80 -5.25 1.78
C ASN A 166 2.55 -4.39 1.98
N LEU A 167 1.39 -4.97 1.69
CA LEU A 167 0.10 -4.32 1.89
C LEU A 167 -0.62 -5.05 3.02
N SER A 168 -1.04 -4.31 4.04
CA SER A 168 -1.72 -4.89 5.20
C SER A 168 -2.89 -4.03 5.68
N THR A 169 -3.81 -4.64 6.41
CA THR A 169 -4.71 -3.88 7.27
C THR A 169 -4.28 -3.93 8.73
N PHE A 170 -4.79 -3.02 9.54
CA PHE A 170 -4.76 -3.18 11.01
C PHE A 170 -5.63 -4.37 11.46
N ASP A 171 -5.44 -4.82 12.71
CA ASP A 171 -5.95 -6.08 13.28
C ASP A 171 -7.47 -6.33 13.15
N SER A 172 -8.28 -5.29 12.98
CA SER A 172 -9.74 -5.40 12.82
C SER A 172 -10.23 -4.96 11.44
N GLY A 173 -9.31 -4.72 10.52
CA GLY A 173 -9.57 -4.12 9.23
C GLY A 173 -9.92 -5.11 8.13
N ALA A 174 -10.70 -4.66 7.14
CA ALA A 174 -10.92 -5.39 5.90
C ALA A 174 -10.68 -4.49 4.70
N ALA A 175 -9.83 -4.89 3.75
CA ALA A 175 -9.55 -4.11 2.55
C ALA A 175 -9.52 -4.97 1.29
N ASN A 176 -9.97 -4.39 0.18
CA ASN A 176 -9.74 -4.95 -1.14
C ASN A 176 -8.41 -4.40 -1.65
N MET A 177 -7.50 -5.28 -2.05
CA MET A 177 -6.15 -4.89 -2.45
C MET A 177 -5.80 -5.53 -3.79
N THR A 178 -5.27 -4.74 -4.73
CA THR A 178 -4.83 -5.22 -6.05
C THR A 178 -3.44 -4.67 -6.38
N ILE A 179 -2.54 -5.55 -6.80
CA ILE A 179 -1.21 -5.20 -7.31
C ILE A 179 -1.07 -5.66 -8.76
N ASP A 180 -0.84 -4.73 -9.69
CA ASP A 180 -0.50 -5.01 -11.10
C ASP A 180 1.00 -4.94 -11.29
N VAL A 181 1.63 -6.08 -11.61
CA VAL A 181 3.07 -6.19 -11.82
C VAL A 181 3.41 -6.46 -13.30
N PRO A 182 4.66 -6.17 -13.74
CA PRO A 182 5.14 -6.66 -15.02
C PRO A 182 5.03 -8.18 -15.13
N GLY A 183 4.62 -8.67 -16.29
CA GLY A 183 4.36 -10.10 -16.50
C GLY A 183 5.62 -10.97 -16.47
N ASP A 184 6.79 -10.37 -16.59
CA ASP A 184 8.13 -10.97 -16.57
C ASP A 184 8.88 -10.77 -15.25
N LEU A 185 8.28 -10.10 -14.26
CA LEU A 185 8.90 -9.92 -12.94
C LEU A 185 9.11 -11.27 -12.25
N TRP A 186 10.34 -11.57 -11.84
CA TRP A 186 10.61 -12.67 -10.89
C TRP A 186 10.20 -12.24 -9.48
N ALA A 187 9.18 -12.90 -8.94
CA ALA A 187 8.61 -12.56 -7.64
C ALA A 187 8.10 -13.78 -6.86
N SER A 188 8.15 -13.66 -5.53
CA SER A 188 7.48 -14.54 -4.58
C SER A 188 6.30 -13.81 -3.93
N MET A 189 5.19 -14.51 -3.74
CA MET A 189 3.93 -13.91 -3.31
C MET A 189 3.29 -14.67 -2.16
N ASN A 190 2.74 -13.93 -1.20
CA ASN A 190 1.96 -14.47 -0.10
C ASN A 190 0.75 -13.55 0.18
N LEU A 191 -0.43 -14.00 -0.23
CA LEU A 191 -1.69 -13.30 -0.05
C LEU A 191 -2.53 -14.09 0.97
N GLN A 192 -3.07 -13.42 1.98
CA GLN A 192 -3.89 -14.09 2.98
C GLN A 192 -4.95 -13.17 3.58
N ASN A 193 -6.15 -13.69 3.73
CA ASN A 193 -7.11 -13.17 4.70
C ASN A 193 -6.92 -13.88 6.06
N GLU A 194 -6.77 -13.11 7.13
CA GLU A 194 -6.43 -13.62 8.48
C GLU A 194 -7.65 -13.90 9.37
N ASP A 195 -8.86 -13.70 8.86
CA ASP A 195 -10.10 -14.02 9.58
C ASP A 195 -10.24 -15.54 9.85
N SER A 196 -11.26 -15.89 10.62
CA SER A 196 -11.73 -17.27 10.74
C SER A 196 -11.93 -17.89 9.34
N PRO A 197 -11.56 -19.17 9.12
CA PRO A 197 -11.67 -19.83 7.82
C PRO A 197 -13.05 -19.68 7.16
N GLU A 198 -14.12 -19.71 7.95
CA GLU A 198 -15.49 -19.55 7.47
C GLU A 198 -15.77 -18.14 6.94
N ALA A 199 -15.33 -17.10 7.67
CA ALA A 199 -15.51 -15.72 7.23
C ALA A 199 -14.56 -15.37 6.08
N ALA A 200 -13.29 -15.76 6.21
CA ALA A 200 -12.25 -15.55 5.21
C ALA A 200 -12.65 -16.11 3.83
N ALA A 201 -13.30 -17.28 3.79
CA ALA A 201 -13.75 -17.93 2.55
C ALA A 201 -14.84 -17.17 1.78
N MET A 202 -15.41 -16.09 2.33
CA MET A 202 -16.28 -15.18 1.56
C MET A 202 -15.48 -14.30 0.60
N CYS A 203 -14.18 -14.11 0.84
CA CYS A 203 -13.28 -13.32 0.02
C CYS A 203 -12.28 -14.20 -0.74
N THR A 204 -11.70 -13.64 -1.79
CA THR A 204 -10.71 -14.34 -2.62
C THR A 204 -9.31 -13.76 -2.43
N ALA A 205 -8.30 -14.62 -2.37
CA ALA A 205 -6.90 -14.28 -2.58
C ALA A 205 -6.45 -14.96 -3.88
N THR A 206 -5.99 -14.20 -4.86
CA THR A 206 -5.72 -14.74 -6.21
C THR A 206 -4.42 -14.19 -6.80
N ILE A 207 -3.65 -15.08 -7.41
CA ILE A 207 -2.54 -14.74 -8.30
C ILE A 207 -3.00 -15.08 -9.71
N ASP A 208 -3.01 -14.10 -10.60
CA ASP A 208 -3.53 -14.22 -11.96
C ASP A 208 -2.82 -15.36 -12.72
N PRO A 209 -3.58 -16.34 -13.28
CA PRO A 209 -3.02 -17.41 -14.10
C PRO A 209 -2.21 -16.93 -15.31
N ALA A 210 -2.44 -15.71 -15.81
CA ALA A 210 -1.66 -15.13 -16.91
C ALA A 210 -0.17 -14.93 -16.55
N LEU A 211 0.15 -14.84 -15.26
CA LEU A 211 1.52 -14.81 -14.74
C LEU A 211 2.20 -16.20 -14.74
N ASN A 212 1.48 -17.26 -15.12
CA ASN A 212 1.92 -18.66 -15.03
C ASN A 212 2.53 -19.03 -13.66
N PRO A 213 1.85 -18.75 -12.53
CA PRO A 213 2.42 -18.95 -11.22
C PRO A 213 2.60 -20.43 -10.88
N VAL A 214 3.68 -20.75 -10.17
CA VAL A 214 3.85 -22.01 -9.46
C VAL A 214 3.25 -21.85 -8.08
N ILE A 215 2.04 -22.38 -7.87
CA ILE A 215 1.27 -22.23 -6.62
C ILE A 215 1.70 -23.30 -5.61
N ASP A 216 1.87 -22.89 -4.35
CA ASP A 216 2.07 -23.80 -3.22
C ASP A 216 0.81 -24.68 -3.04
N SER A 217 1.00 -25.99 -3.16
CA SER A 217 -0.04 -27.01 -2.96
C SER A 217 -0.82 -26.89 -1.65
N GLY A 218 -0.22 -26.30 -0.60
CA GLY A 218 -0.90 -26.05 0.67
C GLY A 218 -1.95 -24.93 0.61
N THR A 219 -1.95 -24.14 -0.46
CA THR A 219 -2.87 -23.00 -0.67
C THR A 219 -3.74 -23.12 -1.92
N ALA A 220 -3.44 -24.05 -2.84
CA ALA A 220 -4.11 -24.15 -4.14
C ALA A 220 -5.64 -24.26 -4.09
N ASP A 221 -6.18 -24.89 -3.05
CA ASP A 221 -7.63 -25.09 -2.86
C ASP A 221 -8.21 -24.23 -1.72
N VAL A 222 -7.47 -23.21 -1.24
CA VAL A 222 -7.87 -22.35 -0.12
C VAL A 222 -8.25 -20.97 -0.69
N PRO A 223 -9.55 -20.64 -0.83
CA PRO A 223 -9.98 -19.46 -1.61
C PRO A 223 -9.45 -18.13 -1.07
N TYR A 224 -9.16 -18.06 0.23
CA TYR A 224 -8.72 -16.86 0.94
C TYR A 224 -7.21 -16.82 1.20
N LYS A 225 -6.44 -17.75 0.60
CA LYS A 225 -4.97 -17.76 0.66
C LYS A 225 -4.39 -18.11 -0.69
N ALA A 226 -3.38 -17.37 -1.12
CA ALA A 226 -2.57 -17.73 -2.27
C ALA A 226 -1.11 -17.54 -1.95
N ARG A 227 -0.32 -18.60 -2.15
CA ARG A 227 1.13 -18.52 -2.11
C ARG A 227 1.70 -19.12 -3.39
N GLY A 228 2.67 -18.44 -3.96
CA GLY A 228 3.33 -18.95 -5.16
C GLY A 228 4.44 -18.04 -5.64
N GLU A 229 5.03 -18.45 -6.75
CA GLU A 229 6.14 -17.77 -7.40
C GLU A 229 5.87 -17.61 -8.89
N ILE A 230 6.37 -16.53 -9.48
CA ILE A 230 6.27 -16.26 -10.92
C ILE A 230 7.67 -16.01 -11.49
N ASN A 231 7.83 -16.35 -12.78
CA ASN A 231 9.07 -16.14 -13.54
C ASN A 231 10.34 -16.61 -12.81
N HIS A 232 10.25 -17.75 -12.13
CA HIS A 232 11.37 -18.36 -11.43
C HIS A 232 12.53 -18.63 -12.42
N PRO A 233 13.73 -18.07 -12.23
CA PRO A 233 14.74 -17.98 -13.29
C PRO A 233 15.39 -19.32 -13.65
N SER A 234 15.51 -20.26 -12.71
CA SER A 234 15.95 -21.64 -12.96
C SER A 234 15.75 -22.51 -11.71
N ASP A 235 15.83 -23.85 -11.82
CA ASP A 235 15.79 -24.79 -10.68
C ASP A 235 16.89 -24.54 -9.62
N ALA A 236 17.92 -23.75 -9.95
CA ALA A 236 18.97 -23.38 -9.02
C ALA A 236 18.63 -22.13 -8.18
N ALA A 237 17.50 -21.45 -8.44
CA ALA A 237 17.10 -20.26 -7.68
C ALA A 237 16.70 -20.63 -6.27
N ILE A 238 16.86 -19.66 -5.38
CA ILE A 238 16.45 -19.79 -4.01
C ILE A 238 14.93 -19.73 -4.02
N ASP A 239 14.28 -20.81 -3.58
CA ASP A 239 12.83 -20.83 -3.31
C ASP A 239 12.46 -19.62 -2.44
N GLY A 240 11.41 -18.91 -2.82
CA GLY A 240 10.95 -17.67 -2.20
C GLY A 240 11.78 -16.43 -2.55
N GLY A 241 12.80 -16.55 -3.41
CA GLY A 241 13.62 -15.44 -3.90
C GLY A 241 12.89 -14.54 -4.91
N GLY A 242 13.56 -13.48 -5.34
CA GLY A 242 13.00 -12.47 -6.22
C GLY A 242 12.24 -11.37 -5.47
N PHE A 243 11.54 -10.51 -6.20
CA PHE A 243 10.74 -9.44 -5.60
C PHE A 243 9.67 -10.02 -4.67
N ASN A 244 9.57 -9.51 -3.45
CA ASN A 244 8.67 -10.09 -2.46
C ASN A 244 7.35 -9.32 -2.37
N ILE A 245 6.23 -10.01 -2.54
CA ILE A 245 4.89 -9.43 -2.45
C ILE A 245 4.14 -10.08 -1.30
N GLN A 246 3.70 -9.28 -0.33
CA GLN A 246 2.88 -9.72 0.78
C GLN A 246 1.62 -8.89 0.84
N MET A 247 0.47 -9.55 0.95
CA MET A 247 -0.83 -8.90 1.10
C MET A 247 -1.58 -9.58 2.23
N SER A 248 -2.02 -8.82 3.22
CA SER A 248 -2.80 -9.33 4.35
C SER A 248 -4.02 -8.45 4.63
N SER A 249 -5.21 -9.06 4.65
CA SER A 249 -6.40 -8.43 5.21
C SER A 249 -6.76 -9.15 6.50
N ALA A 250 -6.88 -8.41 7.60
CA ALA A 250 -7.15 -8.98 8.91
C ALA A 250 -8.54 -9.65 8.97
N GLN A 251 -9.50 -9.12 8.19
CA GLN A 251 -10.86 -9.64 8.10
C GLN A 251 -11.34 -9.81 6.66
N CYS A 252 -12.36 -10.64 6.49
CA CYS A 252 -13.23 -10.67 5.31
C CYS A 252 -14.66 -10.36 5.74
N SER A 253 -15.11 -9.14 5.51
CA SER A 253 -16.37 -8.66 6.09
C SER A 253 -17.09 -7.67 5.19
N LEU A 254 -18.41 -7.59 5.38
CA LEU A 254 -19.20 -6.51 4.82
C LEU A 254 -18.93 -5.26 5.63
N ILE A 255 -18.32 -4.27 4.99
CA ILE A 255 -18.03 -2.98 5.56
C ILE A 255 -19.07 -2.01 5.01
N ALA A 256 -19.78 -1.31 5.90
CA ALA A 256 -20.59 -0.17 5.47
C ALA A 256 -19.65 0.88 4.87
N PHE A 257 -20.07 1.55 3.81
CA PHE A 257 -19.24 2.53 3.12
C PHE A 257 -20.07 3.72 2.66
N THR A 258 -19.40 4.84 2.43
CA THR A 258 -19.99 6.06 1.91
C THR A 258 -19.10 6.55 0.76
N GLU A 259 -19.61 6.51 -0.47
CA GLU A 259 -18.84 6.92 -1.66
C GLU A 259 -18.76 8.45 -1.77
N ASP A 260 -19.88 9.15 -1.55
CA ASP A 260 -19.96 10.61 -1.49
C ASP A 260 -20.34 11.06 -0.07
N PRO A 261 -19.68 12.07 0.51
CA PRO A 261 -20.08 12.69 1.77
C PRO A 261 -21.57 13.07 1.85
N ASP A 262 -22.18 13.44 0.74
CA ASP A 262 -23.62 13.76 0.67
C ASP A 262 -24.51 12.52 0.82
N ASP A 263 -23.98 11.32 0.58
CA ASP A 263 -24.66 10.03 0.77
C ASP A 263 -24.58 9.55 2.24
N TYR A 264 -23.83 10.24 3.10
CA TYR A 264 -23.76 9.89 4.52
C TYR A 264 -25.13 10.07 5.19
N VAL A 265 -25.74 8.98 5.65
CA VAL A 265 -27.07 8.99 6.28
C VAL A 265 -27.07 9.53 7.71
N GLY A 266 -25.94 10.05 8.18
CA GLY A 266 -25.79 10.67 9.50
C GLY A 266 -25.43 9.67 10.60
N LYS A 267 -24.99 10.23 11.73
CA LYS A 267 -24.57 9.49 12.90
C LYS A 267 -25.67 8.56 13.44
N ASP A 268 -25.27 7.39 13.90
CA ASP A 268 -26.06 6.27 14.40
C ASP A 268 -26.96 5.59 13.36
N ASN A 269 -26.86 5.97 12.08
CA ASN A 269 -27.63 5.37 10.97
C ASN A 269 -26.77 4.43 10.11
N GLY A 270 -25.62 3.97 10.59
CA GLY A 270 -24.71 3.09 9.85
C GLY A 270 -25.35 1.80 9.29
N LEU A 271 -26.48 1.34 9.85
CA LEU A 271 -27.24 0.20 9.32
C LEU A 271 -28.01 0.52 8.02
N ASP A 272 -28.29 1.79 7.77
CA ASP A 272 -28.95 2.26 6.55
C ASP A 272 -27.94 2.57 5.43
N GLN A 273 -26.63 2.51 5.74
CA GLN A 273 -25.55 2.68 4.76
C GLN A 273 -25.45 1.47 3.82
N PRO A 274 -25.08 1.69 2.54
CA PRO A 274 -24.62 0.62 1.66
C PRO A 274 -23.46 -0.15 2.29
N THR A 275 -23.37 -1.44 1.99
CA THR A 275 -22.26 -2.29 2.43
C THR A 275 -21.56 -2.92 1.23
N GLU A 276 -20.24 -3.06 1.33
CA GLU A 276 -19.40 -3.73 0.34
C GLU A 276 -18.57 -4.82 1.02
N LEU A 277 -18.41 -5.97 0.37
CA LEU A 277 -17.52 -7.02 0.84
C LEU A 277 -16.06 -6.60 0.64
N ARG A 278 -15.31 -6.55 1.74
CA ARG A 278 -13.89 -6.21 1.78
C ARG A 278 -13.06 -7.41 2.23
N GLY A 279 -11.84 -7.51 1.72
CA GLY A 279 -10.90 -8.59 2.03
C GLY A 279 -10.43 -9.39 0.81
N ASN A 280 -10.80 -8.96 -0.40
CA ASN A 280 -10.32 -9.55 -1.65
C ASN A 280 -8.92 -9.07 -1.98
N LEU A 281 -8.02 -10.01 -2.28
CA LEU A 281 -6.61 -9.76 -2.56
C LEU A 281 -6.26 -10.30 -3.95
N GLU A 282 -5.61 -9.49 -4.77
CA GLU A 282 -5.25 -9.88 -6.14
C GLU A 282 -3.84 -9.40 -6.52
N VAL A 283 -3.04 -10.30 -7.08
CA VAL A 283 -1.85 -9.94 -7.87
C VAL A 283 -2.09 -10.35 -9.31
N CYS A 284 -1.90 -9.42 -10.23
CA CYS A 284 -2.18 -9.62 -11.65
C CYS A 284 -1.07 -9.04 -12.54
N SER A 285 -1.16 -9.29 -13.85
CA SER A 285 -0.43 -8.49 -14.83
C SER A 285 -1.39 -7.89 -15.84
N GLY A 286 -1.42 -6.56 -15.92
CA GLY A 286 -2.24 -5.87 -16.90
C GLY A 286 -3.71 -5.70 -16.53
N CYS A 287 -4.17 -6.16 -15.35
CA CYS A 287 -5.58 -6.08 -14.98
C CYS A 287 -6.06 -4.65 -14.69
N ILE A 288 -5.14 -3.77 -14.27
CA ILE A 288 -5.38 -2.34 -14.08
C ILE A 288 -4.37 -1.49 -14.86
N ALA A 289 -3.64 -2.08 -15.79
CA ALA A 289 -2.74 -1.35 -16.67
C ALA A 289 -3.47 -0.30 -17.52
N GLY A 290 -2.92 0.90 -17.55
CA GLY A 290 -3.50 2.03 -18.28
C GLY A 290 -4.62 2.74 -17.54
N LYS A 291 -5.05 2.24 -16.38
CA LYS A 291 -5.81 3.04 -15.43
C LYS A 291 -4.86 3.95 -14.66
N THR A 292 -5.38 5.10 -14.27
CA THR A 292 -4.75 5.98 -13.29
C THR A 292 -5.36 5.76 -11.91
N CYS A 293 -4.74 6.27 -10.85
CA CYS A 293 -5.40 6.40 -9.56
C CYS A 293 -6.70 7.17 -9.67
N ALA A 294 -6.80 8.06 -10.67
CA ALA A 294 -8.03 8.76 -10.93
C ALA A 294 -9.15 7.92 -11.55
N ASP A 295 -8.83 6.80 -12.17
CA ASP A 295 -9.83 5.87 -12.70
C ASP A 295 -10.22 4.79 -11.68
N LEU A 296 -9.42 4.64 -10.61
CA LEU A 296 -9.51 3.53 -9.66
C LEU A 296 -10.15 3.91 -8.34
N LEU A 297 -9.90 5.12 -7.87
CA LEU A 297 -10.52 5.61 -6.64
C LEU A 297 -11.79 6.40 -6.98
N PRO A 298 -12.90 6.17 -6.26
CA PRO A 298 -14.09 7.00 -6.41
C PRO A 298 -13.73 8.43 -6.02
N TRP A 299 -13.93 9.38 -6.94
CA TRP A 299 -13.74 10.80 -6.64
C TRP A 299 -15.05 11.44 -6.25
N THR A 300 -14.99 12.18 -5.16
CA THR A 300 -15.90 13.28 -4.90
C THR A 300 -15.43 14.48 -5.72
N ASN A 301 -16.31 15.06 -6.54
CA ASN A 301 -16.08 16.33 -7.22
C ASN A 301 -16.60 17.48 -6.36
#